data_AF-A0A946C7Z2-F1
#
_entry.id   AF-A0A946C7Z2-F1
#
_cell.length_a   1.000
_cell.length_b   1.000
_cell.length_c   1.000
_cell.angle_alpha   90.00
_cell.angle_beta   90.00
_cell.angle_gamma   90.00
#
_symmetry.space_group_name_H-M   'P 1'
#
loop_
_entity.id
_entity.type
_entity.pdbx_description
1 polymer ?
#
loop_
_entity_poly.entity_id
_entity_poly.type
_entity_poly.pdbx_seq_one_letter_code
_entity_poly.pdbx_strand_id
1 'polypeptide(L)'
;MSDSNDELMMETMYWWGIPTLFRCEHNKDLSKCDIALAGVPHSTGNGTTERDQHLGPRAVRHVSAGLRRVHLDFNINPWKKKK
;
A
#
# COMPACT_ATOMS: atom_id res chain seq x y z
N MET A 1 -2.12 -22.09 9.79
CA MET A 1 -2.94 -22.72 8.74
C MET A 1 -2.06 -22.79 7.52
N SER A 2 -1.89 -23.95 6.90
CA SER A 2 -1.29 -23.98 5.57
C SER A 2 -2.37 -23.48 4.62
N ASP A 3 -2.34 -22.18 4.32
CA ASP A 3 -3.27 -21.61 3.36
C ASP A 3 -3.17 -22.44 2.08
N SER A 4 -4.33 -22.75 1.47
CA SER A 4 -4.31 -23.55 0.25
C SER A 4 -3.48 -22.80 -0.81
N ASN A 5 -2.83 -23.52 -1.74
CA ASN A 5 -2.09 -22.86 -2.81
C ASN A 5 -2.95 -21.82 -3.56
N ASP A 6 -4.27 -22.02 -3.59
CA ASP A 6 -5.22 -21.08 -4.18
C ASP A 6 -5.35 -19.80 -3.36
N GLU A 7 -5.42 -19.89 -2.02
CA GLU A 7 -5.46 -18.71 -1.14
C GLU A 7 -4.21 -17.87 -1.27
N LEU A 8 -3.03 -18.50 -1.22
CA LEU A 8 -1.74 -17.83 -1.45
C LEU A 8 -1.72 -17.15 -2.82
N MET A 9 -2.17 -17.84 -3.86
CA MET A 9 -2.23 -17.29 -5.21
C MET A 9 -3.13 -16.04 -5.25
N MET A 10 -4.32 -16.11 -4.67
CA MET A 10 -5.25 -14.99 -4.60
C MET A 10 -4.69 -13.81 -3.79
N GLU A 11 -4.05 -14.06 -2.65
CA GLU A 11 -3.45 -13.00 -1.81
C GLU A 11 -2.28 -12.28 -2.49
N THR A 12 -1.57 -12.96 -3.39
CA THR A 12 -0.49 -12.33 -4.17
C THR A 12 -0.98 -11.50 -5.37
N MET A 13 -2.24 -11.67 -5.80
CA MET A 13 -2.81 -10.86 -6.89
C MET A 13 -3.13 -9.44 -6.41
N TYR A 14 -2.47 -8.43 -6.98
CA TYR A 14 -2.63 -7.05 -6.52
C TYR A 14 -4.08 -6.51 -6.66
N TRP A 15 -4.86 -7.04 -7.60
CA TRP A 15 -6.25 -6.67 -7.85
C TRP A 15 -7.27 -7.40 -6.95
N TRP A 16 -6.85 -8.36 -6.13
CA TRP A 16 -7.74 -9.14 -5.25
C TRP A 16 -7.83 -8.57 -3.83
N GLY A 17 -9.03 -8.46 -3.24
CA GLY A 17 -9.22 -7.93 -1.87
C GLY A 17 -9.17 -6.40 -1.75
N ILE A 18 -9.26 -5.86 -0.52
CA ILE A 18 -9.39 -4.40 -0.27
C ILE A 18 -8.06 -3.63 -0.51
N PRO A 19 -7.99 -2.65 -1.44
CA PRO A 19 -6.75 -1.97 -1.82
C PRO A 19 -6.40 -0.81 -0.86
N THR A 20 -5.95 -1.14 0.36
CA THR A 20 -5.20 -0.18 1.20
C THR A 20 -3.75 -0.06 0.71
N LEU A 21 -3.05 1.02 1.07
CA LEU A 21 -1.67 1.23 0.62
C LEU A 21 -0.77 0.12 1.19
N PHE A 22 -0.11 -0.65 0.33
CA PHE A 22 0.69 -1.84 0.66
C PHE A 22 -0.04 -2.91 1.49
N ARG A 23 -1.38 -3.01 1.38
CA ARG A 23 -2.22 -3.88 2.23
C ARG A 23 -2.04 -3.62 3.74
N CYS A 24 -1.63 -2.42 4.12
CA CYS A 24 -1.59 -2.04 5.53
C CYS A 24 -3.00 -2.03 6.13
N GLU A 25 -3.08 -2.29 7.44
CA GLU A 25 -4.33 -2.20 8.19
C GLU A 25 -4.97 -0.81 8.02
N HIS A 26 -6.29 -0.78 7.78
CA HIS A 26 -7.02 0.48 7.75
C HIS A 26 -7.35 0.93 9.18
N ASN A 27 -6.43 1.69 9.79
CA ASN A 27 -6.62 2.26 11.11
C ASN A 27 -6.84 3.79 11.02
N LYS A 28 -7.93 4.27 11.63
CA LYS A 28 -8.29 5.69 11.69
C LYS A 28 -7.67 6.41 12.89
N ASP A 29 -7.26 5.67 13.91
CA ASP A 29 -6.68 6.19 15.13
C ASP A 29 -5.17 6.36 14.95
N LEU A 30 -4.74 7.61 14.73
CA LEU A 30 -3.33 7.95 14.50
C LEU A 30 -2.45 7.66 15.71
N SER A 31 -3.01 7.61 16.93
CA SER A 31 -2.23 7.32 18.15
C SER A 31 -1.72 5.87 18.20
N LYS A 32 -2.31 4.98 17.39
CA LYS A 32 -1.96 3.57 17.27
C LYS A 32 -1.02 3.27 16.09
N CYS A 33 -0.51 4.31 15.42
CA CYS A 33 0.33 4.17 14.24
C CYS A 33 1.70 4.80 14.50
N ASP A 34 2.78 4.02 14.36
CA ASP A 34 4.14 4.58 14.34
C ASP A 34 4.39 5.40 13.05
N ILE A 35 3.82 4.92 11.94
CA ILE A 35 3.91 5.55 10.61
C ILE A 35 2.53 5.51 9.96
N ALA A 36 1.98 6.67 9.65
CA ALA A 36 0.69 6.80 8.96
C ALA A 36 0.87 6.93 7.44
N LEU A 37 0.07 6.19 6.68
CA LEU A 37 0.03 6.24 5.22
C LEU A 37 -1.25 6.95 4.77
N ALA A 38 -1.14 8.25 4.47
CA ALA A 38 -2.26 9.08 4.04
C ALA A 38 -2.10 9.51 2.57
N GLY A 39 -3.19 9.47 1.82
CA GLY A 39 -3.24 9.98 0.45
C GLY A 39 -4.11 11.23 0.39
N VAL A 40 -3.61 12.30 -0.25
CA VAL A 40 -4.30 13.58 -0.38
C VAL A 40 -4.81 13.74 -1.81
N PRO A 41 -6.10 13.47 -2.10
CA PRO A 41 -6.65 13.51 -3.45
C PRO A 41 -6.99 14.95 -3.86
N HIS A 42 -5.96 15.76 -4.09
CA HIS A 42 -6.09 17.18 -4.37
C HIS A 42 -5.21 17.60 -5.54
N SER A 43 -5.72 18.48 -6.40
CA SER A 43 -5.02 18.90 -7.62
C SER A 43 -5.23 20.38 -8.01
N THR A 44 -5.77 21.24 -7.12
CA THR A 44 -6.07 22.64 -7.51
C THR A 44 -4.83 23.47 -7.81
N GLY A 45 -3.66 23.06 -7.31
CA GLY A 45 -2.37 23.69 -7.64
C GLY A 45 -1.91 23.48 -9.09
N ASN A 46 -2.55 22.59 -9.84
CA ASN A 46 -2.15 22.23 -11.20
C ASN A 46 -3.04 22.88 -12.29
N GLY A 47 -3.12 24.21 -12.25
CA GLY A 47 -4.19 25.02 -12.87
C GLY A 47 -4.41 24.85 -14.39
N THR A 48 -3.43 24.38 -15.16
CA THR A 48 -3.49 24.41 -16.64
C THR A 48 -3.06 23.13 -17.36
N THR A 49 -2.56 22.10 -16.66
CA THR A 49 -2.06 20.86 -17.30
C THR A 49 -2.38 19.68 -16.38
N GLU A 50 -2.97 18.59 -16.89
CA GLU A 50 -3.21 17.32 -16.16
C GLU A 50 -3.88 17.41 -14.77
N ARG A 51 -5.22 17.49 -14.74
CA ARG A 51 -6.01 17.64 -13.50
C ARG A 51 -6.25 16.35 -12.72
N ASP A 52 -5.86 15.19 -13.26
CA ASP A 52 -6.24 13.86 -12.74
C ASP A 52 -5.39 13.35 -11.59
N GLN A 53 -4.45 14.15 -11.08
CA GLN A 53 -3.61 13.80 -9.93
C GLN A 53 -4.41 13.51 -8.65
N HIS A 54 -5.62 14.06 -8.52
CA HIS A 54 -6.55 13.73 -7.43
C HIS A 54 -6.95 12.23 -7.44
N LEU A 55 -6.84 11.54 -8.58
CA LEU A 55 -7.00 10.09 -8.70
C LEU A 55 -5.75 9.31 -8.25
N GLY A 56 -4.60 9.98 -8.17
CA GLY A 56 -3.30 9.40 -7.82
C GLY A 56 -3.32 8.56 -6.55
N PRO A 57 -3.85 9.05 -5.41
CA PRO A 57 -3.93 8.25 -4.19
C PRO A 57 -4.72 6.94 -4.33
N ARG A 58 -5.71 6.87 -5.22
CA ARG A 58 -6.43 5.63 -5.50
C ARG A 58 -5.63 4.71 -6.42
N ALA A 59 -5.05 5.26 -7.48
CA ALA A 59 -4.22 4.52 -8.43
C ALA A 59 -3.00 3.86 -7.75
N VAL A 60 -2.29 4.62 -6.90
CA VAL A 60 -1.13 4.11 -6.15
C VAL A 60 -1.54 3.00 -5.18
N ARG A 61 -2.64 3.16 -4.45
CA ARG A 61 -3.15 2.10 -3.55
C ARG A 61 -3.43 0.80 -4.31
N HIS A 62 -4.09 0.89 -5.46
CA HIS A 62 -4.46 -0.26 -6.28
C HIS A 62 -3.23 -1.12 -6.64
N VAL A 63 -2.18 -0.50 -7.19
CA VAL A 63 -0.99 -1.25 -7.65
C VAL A 63 -0.03 -1.61 -6.51
N SER A 64 -0.07 -0.89 -5.38
CA SER A 64 0.86 -1.10 -4.26
C SER A 64 0.80 -2.49 -3.62
N ALA A 65 -0.32 -3.20 -3.79
CA ALA A 65 -0.48 -4.56 -3.28
C ALA A 65 0.47 -5.58 -3.95
N GLY A 66 0.94 -5.31 -5.17
CA GLY A 66 1.93 -6.16 -5.85
C GLY A 66 3.37 -5.93 -5.38
N LEU A 67 3.61 -4.92 -4.54
CA LEU A 67 4.93 -4.56 -4.05
C LEU A 67 5.24 -5.25 -2.72
N ARG A 68 6.53 -5.44 -2.44
CA ARG A 68 7.01 -6.05 -1.20
C ARG A 68 7.20 -4.99 -0.12
N ARG A 69 6.93 -5.34 1.15
CA ARG A 69 7.20 -4.51 2.33
C ARG A 69 8.62 -4.67 2.89
N VAL A 70 9.60 -4.89 2.00
CA VAL A 70 11.03 -5.00 2.31
C VAL A 70 11.83 -4.27 1.24
N HIS A 71 12.96 -3.69 1.61
CA HIS A 71 13.84 -3.05 0.64
C HIS A 71 14.78 -4.09 0.04
N LEU A 72 14.66 -4.34 -1.27
CA LEU A 72 15.44 -5.39 -1.95
C LEU A 72 16.91 -4.99 -2.12
N ASP A 73 17.19 -3.80 -2.65
CA ASP A 73 18.57 -3.40 -2.97
C ASP A 73 19.47 -3.28 -1.73
N PHE A 74 18.94 -2.67 -0.66
CA PHE A 74 19.64 -2.56 0.62
C PHE A 74 19.45 -3.77 1.54
N ASN A 75 18.69 -4.79 1.12
CA ASN A 75 18.37 -5.97 1.94
C ASN A 75 17.82 -5.65 3.33
N ILE A 76 17.04 -4.57 3.45
CA ILE A 76 16.45 -4.14 4.72
C ILE A 76 15.08 -4.81 4.88
N ASN A 77 14.96 -5.68 5.88
CA ASN A 77 13.70 -6.29 6.28
C ASN A 77 13.29 -5.80 7.67
N PRO A 78 12.33 -4.86 7.78
CA PRO A 78 11.88 -4.33 9.08
C PRO A 78 11.09 -5.36 9.91
N TRP A 79 10.66 -6.47 9.31
CA TRP A 79 9.90 -7.54 9.98
C TRP A 79 10.80 -8.62 10.58
N LYS A 80 12.10 -8.59 10.29
CA LYS A 80 13.04 -9.55 10.86
C LYS A 80 13.26 -9.21 12.34
N LYS A 81 13.01 -10.17 13.24
CA LYS A 81 13.35 -10.01 14.66
C LYS A 81 14.84 -9.67 14.79
N LYS A 82 15.15 -8.66 15.62
CA LYS A 82 16.52 -8.44 16.09
C LYS A 82 17.00 -9.73 16.77
N LYS A 83 18.17 -10.24 16.36
CA LYS A 83 18.85 -11.31 17.11
C LYS A 83 19.31 -10.77 18.45
#